data_AF-A0AB39TEU4-F1
#
_entry.id   AF-A0AB39TEU4-F1
#
_cell.length_a   1.000
_cell.length_b   1.000
_cell.length_c   1.000
_cell.angle_alpha   90.00
_cell.angle_beta   90.00
_cell.angle_gamma   90.00
#
_symmetry.space_group_name_H-M   'P 1'
#
loop_
_entity.id
_entity.type
_entity.pdbx_description
1 polymer ?
#
loop_
_entity_poly.entity_id
_entity_poly.type
_entity_poly.pdbx_seq_one_letter_code
_entity_poly.pdbx_strand_id
1 'polypeptide(L)'
;MEQQEYAVGATRVAAGRPDGRTGGVGATDAAVAVREAAVRAASGGDGAPDAVPTARPDATARDAVVRDAAAHDAAAARGADPELSPDPGLLRLARWFAAAAPDTADDLCTASFGLYPARHFGAPAESAADPEVSWWHGPTAPAARRPREARTDGGLRRARRDAAALPVVRSGAKPGRPGRHRRTERGRALPDAPATAQDRSGEGHTAAERRIAARLLLAHPLVTASGPHADGFPLIRRHRDWLTERFDTLLGYRLVVGPWHARLRKAGLGPGAARRLEHPATGAPFTPAAYAQLALALALLVDAPEQLRYGRLLDAMRAAAPELVAAPADLAMALAALADWQVLGELPADPADTAFPLTVDRELARAVPAGPPALADGPADLIRRAAEAEPATAVRRLLAETPAVLAADLPEDRRGWLRRHRLSGPAALAEFLGLETELRAEGVALLDPAEELTDLALPGSGTLAQAALLLVECLVEEVRPLPGDIPDGDVPIPDALIDGALGDVADEYGLPSRYLADRTALRRDALDLLHRLGLITPAPRSTRPPAWLLRPPAARYAPAPDLHPAPGTGRHSRPAVPVPVPTVPTVPTPRDRPRP
;
A
#
# COMPACT_ATOMS: atom_id res chain seq x y z
N MET A 1 28.90 -11.69 43.17
CA MET A 1 28.73 -13.06 43.67
C MET A 1 27.28 -13.41 43.41
N GLU A 2 26.88 -14.32 42.54
CA GLU A 2 27.57 -15.42 41.89
C GLU A 2 27.18 -15.48 40.40
N GLN A 3 28.15 -15.89 39.58
CA GLN A 3 28.00 -16.24 38.17
C GLN A 3 27.51 -17.69 38.08
N GLN A 4 26.64 -17.99 37.13
CA GLN A 4 26.42 -19.37 36.67
C GLN A 4 26.31 -19.39 35.15
N GLU A 5 27.42 -19.81 34.54
CA GLU A 5 27.54 -20.31 33.18
C GLU A 5 26.68 -21.55 32.98
N TYR A 6 26.03 -21.70 31.83
CA TYR A 6 25.67 -23.02 31.32
C TYR A 6 25.96 -23.15 29.83
N ALA A 7 26.56 -24.29 29.51
CA ALA A 7 27.40 -24.55 28.37
C ALA A 7 26.66 -25.10 27.13
N VAL A 8 27.36 -24.93 26.01
CA VAL A 8 27.14 -25.48 24.67
C VAL A 8 27.24 -27.01 24.68
N GLY A 9 26.20 -27.69 24.19
CA GLY A 9 26.18 -29.14 23.97
C GLY A 9 26.35 -29.49 22.50
N ALA A 10 27.54 -29.97 22.13
CA ALA A 10 27.86 -30.54 20.84
C ALA A 10 27.45 -32.03 20.79
N THR A 11 26.64 -32.43 19.81
CA THR A 11 26.26 -33.82 19.55
C THR A 11 27.22 -34.49 18.56
N ARG A 12 27.81 -35.60 18.99
CA ARG A 12 28.69 -36.48 18.21
C ARG A 12 27.92 -37.29 17.18
N VAL A 13 28.54 -37.37 16.00
CA VAL A 13 28.22 -38.24 14.86
C VAL A 13 28.64 -39.69 15.16
N ALA A 14 27.77 -40.65 14.84
CA ALA A 14 28.12 -42.07 14.75
C ALA A 14 28.24 -42.47 13.27
N ALA A 15 29.35 -43.14 12.96
CA ALA A 15 29.73 -43.59 11.63
C ALA A 15 29.03 -44.90 11.23
N GLY A 16 28.59 -44.98 9.98
CA GLY A 16 28.22 -46.20 9.25
C GLY A 16 28.47 -45.99 7.76
N ARG A 17 29.41 -46.76 7.19
CA ARG A 17 29.93 -46.71 5.81
C ARG A 17 29.11 -47.68 4.90
N PRO A 18 29.37 -47.82 3.57
CA PRO A 18 28.43 -47.37 2.53
C PRO A 18 28.06 -48.44 1.49
N ASP A 19 26.96 -48.23 0.76
CA ASP A 19 26.71 -48.74 -0.59
C ASP A 19 25.96 -47.59 -1.30
N GLY A 20 26.25 -47.08 -2.49
CA GLY A 20 26.98 -47.58 -3.64
C GLY A 20 26.10 -47.28 -4.86
N ARG A 21 26.50 -46.32 -5.71
CA ARG A 21 25.87 -45.88 -7.00
C ARG A 21 24.64 -44.97 -6.86
N THR A 22 24.36 -43.93 -7.66
CA THR A 22 24.95 -43.26 -8.85
C THR A 22 24.15 -41.97 -9.11
N GLY A 23 24.78 -40.91 -9.62
CA GLY A 23 24.15 -39.68 -10.17
C GLY A 23 24.26 -38.48 -9.23
N GLY A 24 25.09 -37.46 -9.46
CA GLY A 24 25.24 -36.68 -10.70
C GLY A 24 24.52 -35.34 -10.48
N VAL A 25 25.13 -34.37 -9.77
CA VAL A 25 25.72 -33.12 -10.33
C VAL A 25 24.61 -32.21 -10.92
N GLY A 26 24.30 -31.02 -10.41
CA GLY A 26 25.19 -29.97 -9.90
C GLY A 26 25.72 -29.10 -11.06
N ALA A 27 24.91 -28.19 -11.59
CA ALA A 27 25.37 -27.17 -12.55
C ALA A 27 24.38 -25.99 -12.50
N THR A 28 24.71 -24.82 -11.93
CA THR A 28 25.61 -23.74 -12.40
C THR A 28 25.06 -22.93 -13.56
N ASP A 29 24.96 -21.63 -13.30
CA ASP A 29 24.87 -20.50 -14.22
C ASP A 29 25.81 -20.60 -15.43
N ALA A 30 25.24 -20.36 -16.62
CA ALA A 30 25.83 -19.82 -17.85
C ALA A 30 24.72 -19.92 -18.93
N ALA A 31 24.49 -19.04 -19.90
CA ALA A 31 25.25 -18.00 -20.58
C ALA A 31 24.23 -16.94 -21.09
N VAL A 32 24.59 -15.76 -21.61
CA VAL A 32 25.08 -15.56 -22.98
C VAL A 32 25.83 -14.23 -23.06
N ALA A 33 27.10 -14.28 -23.43
CA ALA A 33 27.84 -13.20 -24.07
C ALA A 33 28.90 -13.84 -24.97
N VAL A 34 28.85 -13.64 -26.29
CA VAL A 34 30.00 -13.45 -27.20
C VAL A 34 29.44 -13.01 -28.56
N ARG A 35 29.84 -11.82 -29.02
CA ARG A 35 30.22 -11.55 -30.41
C ARG A 35 30.93 -10.20 -30.48
N GLU A 36 32.26 -10.23 -30.54
CA GLU A 36 33.06 -9.48 -31.51
C GLU A 36 34.56 -9.79 -31.38
N ALA A 37 35.22 -9.76 -32.54
CA ALA A 37 36.62 -9.38 -32.80
C ALA A 37 37.36 -10.40 -33.69
N ALA A 38 37.42 -10.08 -34.97
CA ALA A 38 38.56 -10.41 -35.82
C ALA A 38 38.98 -9.11 -36.52
N VAL A 39 40.23 -8.69 -36.30
CA VAL A 39 41.14 -8.03 -37.26
C VAL A 39 42.32 -7.43 -36.46
N ARG A 40 43.50 -8.04 -36.66
CA ARG A 40 44.86 -7.52 -36.50
C ARG A 40 45.70 -8.33 -37.47
N ALA A 41 46.79 -7.88 -38.07
CA ALA A 41 47.41 -6.59 -38.32
C ALA A 41 48.58 -6.97 -39.26
N ALA A 42 48.92 -6.13 -40.23
CA ALA A 42 50.18 -6.25 -40.97
C ALA A 42 50.96 -4.95 -40.78
N SER A 43 52.23 -5.12 -40.42
CA SER A 43 53.19 -4.11 -40.00
C SER A 43 54.12 -3.66 -41.13
N GLY A 44 54.61 -2.43 -41.02
CA GLY A 44 55.73 -1.83 -41.79
C GLY A 44 55.32 -0.49 -42.39
N GLY A 45 56.05 0.62 -42.31
CA GLY A 45 57.34 0.95 -41.73
C GLY A 45 57.73 2.36 -42.23
N ASP A 46 58.46 3.10 -41.40
CA ASP A 46 59.43 4.17 -41.72
C ASP A 46 59.00 5.61 -42.12
N GLY A 47 59.79 6.59 -41.61
CA GLY A 47 59.96 7.94 -42.19
C GLY A 47 59.34 9.16 -41.46
N ALA A 48 60.16 9.91 -40.73
CA ALA A 48 59.90 11.28 -40.24
C ALA A 48 60.45 12.35 -41.23
N PRO A 49 60.42 13.69 -40.99
CA PRO A 49 59.58 14.56 -40.14
C PRO A 49 59.00 15.79 -40.93
N ASP A 50 58.46 16.77 -40.19
CA ASP A 50 58.10 18.16 -40.55
C ASP A 50 56.76 18.46 -41.22
N ALA A 51 55.86 19.10 -40.46
CA ALA A 51 55.51 20.52 -40.63
C ALA A 51 54.26 20.85 -39.79
N VAL A 52 54.38 21.84 -38.91
CA VAL A 52 53.25 22.48 -38.23
C VAL A 52 52.58 23.46 -39.20
N PRO A 53 51.24 23.42 -39.34
CA PRO A 53 50.52 24.64 -39.60
C PRO A 53 49.42 24.87 -38.55
N THR A 54 49.49 26.05 -37.97
CA THR A 54 48.44 26.72 -37.20
C THR A 54 47.20 26.94 -38.08
N ALA A 55 46.06 26.36 -37.71
CA ALA A 55 44.75 26.78 -38.22
C ALA A 55 43.65 26.60 -37.15
N ARG A 56 42.89 27.68 -36.95
CA ARG A 56 41.78 27.83 -35.99
C ARG A 56 40.68 26.77 -36.22
N PRO A 57 40.07 26.18 -35.17
CA PRO A 57 38.88 25.36 -35.33
C PRO A 57 37.65 26.21 -35.06
N ASP A 58 36.90 26.61 -36.08
CA ASP A 58 35.51 27.01 -35.86
C ASP A 58 34.67 26.79 -37.12
N ALA A 59 33.44 26.34 -36.88
CA ALA A 59 32.31 26.16 -37.80
C ALA A 59 32.09 24.79 -38.51
N THR A 60 33.09 23.99 -38.89
CA THR A 60 32.79 22.77 -39.71
C THR A 60 32.58 21.47 -38.92
N ALA A 61 33.09 21.35 -37.69
CA ALA A 61 32.91 20.15 -36.86
C ALA A 61 31.53 20.08 -36.19
N ARG A 62 30.96 21.23 -35.80
CA ARG A 62 29.59 21.30 -35.25
C ARG A 62 28.55 20.94 -36.31
N ASP A 63 28.77 21.36 -37.55
CA ASP A 63 27.89 21.05 -38.68
C ASP A 63 27.97 19.58 -39.11
N ALA A 64 29.14 18.94 -38.95
CA ALA A 64 29.29 17.51 -39.19
C ALA A 64 28.63 16.67 -38.09
N VAL A 65 28.76 17.05 -36.81
CA VAL A 65 28.11 16.36 -35.68
C VAL A 65 26.59 16.58 -35.68
N VAL A 66 26.11 17.77 -36.04
CA VAL A 66 24.67 18.05 -36.20
C VAL A 66 24.10 17.35 -37.42
N ARG A 67 24.85 17.24 -38.53
CA ARG A 67 24.43 16.44 -39.69
C ARG A 67 24.49 14.93 -39.43
N ASP A 68 25.43 14.43 -38.63
CA ASP A 68 25.47 13.02 -38.24
C ASP A 68 24.33 12.69 -37.26
N ALA A 69 24.02 13.58 -36.31
CA ALA A 69 22.87 13.44 -35.42
C ALA A 69 21.54 13.51 -36.19
N ALA A 70 21.39 14.50 -37.08
CA ALA A 70 20.21 14.61 -37.94
C ALA A 70 20.12 13.48 -38.99
N ALA A 71 21.24 12.91 -39.43
CA ALA A 71 21.27 11.73 -40.30
C ALA A 71 20.97 10.45 -39.52
N HIS A 72 21.36 10.35 -38.24
CA HIS A 72 20.93 9.27 -37.33
C HIS A 72 19.43 9.34 -37.07
N ASP A 73 18.88 10.52 -36.80
CA ASP A 73 17.43 10.75 -36.64
C ASP A 73 16.66 10.50 -37.94
N ALA A 74 17.21 10.91 -39.08
CA ALA A 74 16.60 10.66 -40.40
C ALA A 74 16.80 9.22 -40.92
N ALA A 75 17.75 8.46 -40.38
CA ALA A 75 17.93 7.03 -40.60
C ALA A 75 17.04 6.20 -39.66
N ALA A 76 16.86 6.62 -38.40
CA ALA A 76 15.86 6.07 -37.48
C ALA A 76 14.42 6.26 -38.03
N ALA A 77 14.16 7.36 -38.74
CA ALA A 77 12.88 7.60 -39.41
C ALA A 77 12.65 6.72 -40.66
N ARG A 78 13.71 6.17 -41.28
CA ARG A 78 13.64 5.39 -42.55
C ARG A 78 14.03 3.91 -42.43
N GLY A 79 14.52 3.47 -41.26
CA GLY A 79 14.74 2.06 -40.96
C GLY A 79 13.42 1.34 -40.76
N ALA A 80 13.31 0.11 -41.27
CA ALA A 80 12.27 -0.81 -40.83
C ALA A 80 12.32 -0.86 -39.29
N ASP A 81 11.23 -0.45 -38.64
CA ASP A 81 11.14 -0.49 -37.18
C ASP A 81 11.49 -1.94 -36.74
N PRO A 82 12.40 -2.14 -35.77
CA PRO A 82 12.83 -3.47 -35.37
C PRO A 82 11.62 -4.31 -34.95
N GLU A 83 11.61 -5.60 -35.34
CA GLU A 83 10.52 -6.51 -34.98
C GLU A 83 10.42 -6.62 -33.45
N LEU A 84 9.24 -6.28 -32.93
CA LEU A 84 8.91 -6.44 -31.51
C LEU A 84 8.54 -7.91 -31.26
N SER A 85 9.36 -8.60 -30.47
CA SER A 85 9.06 -9.95 -30.02
C SER A 85 8.39 -9.88 -28.63
N PRO A 86 7.19 -10.45 -28.46
CA PRO A 86 6.53 -10.44 -27.15
C PRO A 86 7.20 -11.44 -26.19
N ASP A 87 7.43 -11.02 -24.95
CA ASP A 87 7.78 -11.95 -23.87
C ASP A 87 6.69 -13.02 -23.71
N PRO A 88 7.03 -14.32 -23.81
CA PRO A 88 6.04 -15.39 -23.82
C PRO A 88 5.29 -15.53 -22.48
N GLY A 89 5.94 -15.17 -21.37
CA GLY A 89 5.34 -15.19 -20.04
C GLY A 89 4.27 -14.13 -19.89
N LEU A 90 4.58 -12.88 -20.25
CA LEU A 90 3.65 -11.75 -20.19
C LEU A 90 2.53 -11.87 -21.23
N LEU A 91 2.81 -12.44 -22.40
CA LEU A 91 1.77 -12.78 -23.38
C LEU A 91 0.79 -13.83 -22.84
N ARG A 92 1.29 -14.85 -22.14
CA ARG A 92 0.44 -15.83 -21.45
C ARG A 92 -0.39 -15.17 -20.35
N LEU A 93 0.20 -14.25 -19.58
CA LEU A 93 -0.49 -13.48 -18.55
C LEU A 93 -1.62 -12.61 -19.14
N ALA A 94 -1.40 -11.97 -20.30
CA ALA A 94 -2.44 -11.20 -20.99
C ALA A 94 -3.67 -12.05 -21.34
N ARG A 95 -3.45 -13.29 -21.81
CA ARG A 95 -4.53 -14.24 -22.08
C ARG A 95 -5.27 -14.67 -20.82
N TRP A 96 -4.56 -14.83 -19.69
CA TRP A 96 -5.20 -15.12 -18.41
C TRP A 96 -6.09 -13.99 -17.94
N PHE A 97 -5.64 -12.73 -18.05
CA PHE A 97 -6.47 -11.58 -17.73
C PHE A 97 -7.75 -11.53 -18.58
N ALA A 98 -7.64 -11.74 -19.89
CA ALA A 98 -8.79 -11.68 -20.79
C ALA A 98 -9.86 -12.76 -20.48
N ALA A 99 -9.44 -13.91 -19.94
CA ALA A 99 -10.34 -15.00 -19.56
C ALA A 99 -10.84 -14.91 -18.10
N ALA A 100 -10.29 -14.02 -17.29
CA ALA A 100 -10.58 -13.93 -15.85
C ALA A 100 -11.89 -13.19 -15.56
N ALA A 101 -12.57 -13.59 -14.49
CA ALA A 101 -13.60 -12.76 -13.86
C ALA A 101 -12.96 -11.52 -13.22
N PRO A 102 -13.68 -10.40 -13.03
CA PRO A 102 -13.13 -9.15 -12.47
C PRO A 102 -12.33 -9.34 -11.18
N ASP A 103 -12.90 -10.00 -10.17
CA ASP A 103 -12.23 -10.21 -8.87
C ASP A 103 -10.94 -11.04 -9.02
N THR A 104 -10.97 -12.06 -9.88
CA THR A 104 -9.79 -12.89 -10.18
C THR A 104 -8.73 -12.09 -10.95
N ALA A 105 -9.12 -11.16 -11.81
CA ALA A 105 -8.20 -10.28 -12.51
C ALA A 105 -7.48 -9.34 -11.53
N ASP A 106 -8.19 -8.81 -10.52
CA ASP A 106 -7.57 -7.99 -9.48
C ASP A 106 -6.59 -8.79 -8.60
N ASP A 107 -6.95 -10.03 -8.22
CA ASP A 107 -6.04 -10.93 -7.50
C ASP A 107 -4.80 -11.26 -8.36
N LEU A 108 -5.00 -11.54 -9.65
CA LEU A 108 -3.94 -11.85 -10.59
C LEU A 108 -3.00 -10.65 -10.82
N CYS A 109 -3.55 -9.43 -10.89
CA CYS A 109 -2.77 -8.19 -10.94
C CYS A 109 -1.87 -8.04 -9.70
N THR A 110 -2.46 -8.22 -8.51
CA THR A 110 -1.75 -8.15 -7.23
C THR A 110 -0.59 -9.14 -7.18
N ALA A 111 -0.83 -10.38 -7.62
CA ALA A 111 0.18 -11.44 -7.68
C ALA A 111 1.27 -11.21 -8.74
N SER A 112 0.91 -10.65 -9.91
CA SER A 112 1.81 -10.52 -11.05
C SER A 112 2.70 -9.28 -10.95
N PHE A 113 2.13 -8.17 -10.49
CA PHE A 113 2.83 -6.89 -10.45
C PHE A 113 3.25 -6.47 -9.05
N GLY A 114 2.52 -6.76 -7.98
CA GLY A 114 2.93 -6.31 -6.63
C GLY A 114 3.22 -4.81 -6.54
N LEU A 115 2.50 -3.98 -7.33
CA LEU A 115 2.60 -2.52 -7.38
C LEU A 115 1.46 -1.84 -6.62
N TYR A 116 1.02 -2.47 -5.53
CA TYR A 116 -0.08 -2.00 -4.72
C TYR A 116 0.39 -1.27 -3.46
N PRO A 117 -0.33 -0.24 -2.99
CA PRO A 117 -0.06 0.43 -1.72
C PRO A 117 -0.52 -0.42 -0.53
N ALA A 118 0.08 -0.17 0.64
CA ALA A 118 -0.43 -0.71 1.90
C ALA A 118 -1.73 -0.01 2.31
N ARG A 119 -2.47 -0.59 3.26
CA ARG A 119 -3.70 0.00 3.82
C ARG A 119 -3.69 -0.07 5.32
N HIS A 120 -3.87 1.07 5.96
CA HIS A 120 -3.87 1.21 7.41
C HIS A 120 -4.99 2.15 7.85
N PHE A 121 -5.52 1.91 9.05
CA PHE A 121 -6.45 2.86 9.63
C PHE A 121 -5.72 4.13 10.10
N GLY A 122 -6.34 5.27 9.84
CA GLY A 122 -5.96 6.54 10.44
C GLY A 122 -6.38 6.63 11.91
N ALA A 123 -5.88 7.65 12.58
CA ALA A 123 -6.02 7.96 14.00
C ALA A 123 -5.19 7.08 14.98
N PRO A 124 -4.61 7.70 16.02
CA PRO A 124 -3.80 7.00 17.02
C PRO A 124 -4.64 6.08 17.92
N ALA A 125 -3.98 5.15 18.59
CA ALA A 125 -4.59 4.32 19.63
C ALA A 125 -4.90 5.16 20.88
N GLU A 126 -6.16 5.20 21.33
CA GLU A 126 -6.56 5.98 22.51
C GLU A 126 -6.13 5.39 23.85
N SER A 127 -5.87 4.08 23.93
CA SER A 127 -5.54 3.41 25.19
C SER A 127 -4.55 2.25 24.98
N ALA A 128 -3.85 1.88 26.05
CA ALA A 128 -2.97 0.72 26.07
C ALA A 128 -3.72 -0.52 25.58
N ALA A 129 -3.15 -1.19 24.58
CA ALA A 129 -3.72 -2.36 23.94
C ALA A 129 -4.08 -3.44 24.98
N ASP A 130 -5.37 -3.72 25.16
CA ASP A 130 -5.83 -4.85 25.96
C ASP A 130 -6.25 -6.00 25.03
N PRO A 131 -5.43 -7.07 24.95
CA PRO A 131 -5.69 -8.21 24.08
C PRO A 131 -6.99 -8.97 24.43
N GLU A 132 -7.57 -8.77 25.61
CA GLU A 132 -8.81 -9.46 26.01
C GLU A 132 -10.05 -8.63 25.68
N VAL A 133 -9.89 -7.35 25.33
CA VAL A 133 -11.00 -6.46 24.98
C VAL A 133 -11.34 -6.62 23.50
N SER A 134 -12.62 -6.88 23.23
CA SER A 134 -13.20 -6.91 21.87
C SER A 134 -13.19 -5.52 21.23
N TRP A 135 -12.99 -5.43 19.91
CA TRP A 135 -13.19 -4.16 19.18
C TRP A 135 -14.60 -3.60 19.37
N TRP A 136 -15.64 -4.43 19.50
CA TRP A 136 -17.03 -3.98 19.68
C TRP A 136 -17.25 -3.11 20.92
N HIS A 137 -16.41 -3.30 21.94
CA HIS A 137 -16.53 -2.64 23.25
C HIS A 137 -15.26 -1.91 23.68
N GLY A 138 -14.24 -1.89 22.81
CA GLY A 138 -13.00 -1.17 23.04
C GLY A 138 -13.16 0.34 22.88
N PRO A 139 -12.20 1.14 23.38
CA PRO A 139 -12.17 2.57 23.13
C PRO A 139 -12.17 2.85 21.62
N THR A 140 -13.05 3.76 21.23
CA THR A 140 -13.23 4.26 19.87
C THR A 140 -12.01 5.02 19.36
N ALA A 141 -11.83 5.10 18.04
CA ALA A 141 -10.97 6.15 17.51
C ALA A 141 -11.62 7.51 17.82
N PRO A 142 -10.85 8.57 18.13
CA PRO A 142 -11.41 9.89 18.28
C PRO A 142 -11.90 10.33 16.91
N ALA A 143 -13.18 10.08 16.62
CA ALA A 143 -13.86 10.76 15.54
C ALA A 143 -13.62 12.25 15.79
N ALA A 144 -13.09 12.97 14.79
CA ALA A 144 -13.02 14.42 14.84
C ALA A 144 -14.42 14.93 15.25
N ARG A 145 -14.56 15.27 16.53
CA ARG A 145 -15.85 15.41 17.20
C ARG A 145 -16.71 16.40 16.42
N ARG A 146 -17.65 15.90 15.61
CA ARG A 146 -18.82 16.70 15.30
C ARG A 146 -19.69 16.69 16.54
N PRO A 147 -20.19 17.85 17.00
CA PRO A 147 -21.20 17.87 18.04
C PRO A 147 -22.41 17.13 17.48
N ARG A 148 -22.67 15.93 18.00
CA ARG A 148 -23.92 15.23 17.76
C ARG A 148 -24.99 16.04 18.48
N GLU A 149 -25.91 16.66 17.74
CA GLU A 149 -27.13 17.16 18.39
C GLU A 149 -27.84 15.96 19.01
N ALA A 150 -28.19 16.10 20.29
CA ALA A 150 -28.72 15.00 21.10
C ALA A 150 -29.94 14.38 20.40
N ARG A 151 -29.84 13.09 20.08
CA ARG A 151 -30.99 12.28 19.68
C ARG A 151 -32.06 12.40 20.78
N THR A 152 -33.21 12.95 20.45
CA THR A 152 -34.37 12.93 21.33
C THR A 152 -34.99 11.54 21.29
N ASP A 153 -35.04 10.89 22.45
CA ASP A 153 -35.78 9.63 22.67
C ASP A 153 -37.20 9.69 22.10
N GLY A 154 -37.60 8.65 21.35
CA GLY A 154 -39.00 8.34 21.09
C GLY A 154 -39.43 8.40 19.63
N GLY A 155 -39.82 7.25 19.08
CA GLY A 155 -40.24 7.08 17.69
C GLY A 155 -41.53 7.79 17.27
N LEU A 156 -41.66 7.89 15.93
CA LEU A 156 -42.85 8.17 15.11
C LEU A 156 -43.87 9.20 15.64
N ARG A 157 -43.87 10.42 15.08
CA ARG A 157 -45.02 11.01 14.34
C ARG A 157 -44.59 12.24 13.51
N ARG A 158 -45.07 12.28 12.27
CA ARG A 158 -45.08 13.45 11.39
C ARG A 158 -45.63 14.69 12.09
N ALA A 159 -44.91 15.81 12.01
CA ALA A 159 -45.51 17.13 11.94
C ALA A 159 -44.55 18.12 11.26
N ARG A 160 -44.97 18.56 10.07
CA ARG A 160 -44.48 19.70 9.31
C ARG A 160 -44.34 20.91 10.24
N ARG A 161 -43.22 21.64 10.20
CA ARG A 161 -43.18 23.03 10.65
C ARG A 161 -42.24 23.88 9.82
N ASP A 162 -42.77 25.06 9.53
CA ASP A 162 -42.33 26.02 8.54
C ASP A 162 -41.07 26.80 8.91
N ALA A 163 -40.50 27.34 7.84
CA ALA A 163 -39.44 28.33 7.72
C ALA A 163 -39.35 29.41 8.81
N ALA A 164 -38.11 29.71 9.24
CA ALA A 164 -37.56 31.06 9.35
C ALA A 164 -36.04 31.05 9.62
N ALA A 165 -35.26 31.58 8.66
CA ALA A 165 -34.12 32.52 8.77
C ALA A 165 -33.05 32.29 9.88
N LEU A 166 -31.73 32.14 9.63
CA LEU A 166 -30.69 33.03 9.03
C LEU A 166 -29.31 32.31 9.21
N PRO A 167 -28.13 32.91 8.92
CA PRO A 167 -27.62 33.39 7.64
C PRO A 167 -26.32 32.66 7.22
N VAL A 168 -26.08 32.71 5.91
CA VAL A 168 -24.86 32.24 5.23
C VAL A 168 -23.68 33.16 5.52
N VAL A 169 -22.58 32.64 6.07
CA VAL A 169 -21.26 33.27 6.00
C VAL A 169 -20.43 32.54 4.94
N ARG A 170 -20.29 33.19 3.78
CA ARG A 170 -19.34 32.79 2.73
C ARG A 170 -17.95 33.28 3.12
N SER A 171 -17.04 32.35 3.42
CA SER A 171 -15.60 32.65 3.43
C SER A 171 -15.01 32.23 2.09
N GLY A 172 -14.79 33.20 1.22
CA GLY A 172 -13.98 33.03 0.02
C GLY A 172 -12.52 33.32 0.34
N ALA A 173 -11.63 32.38 0.01
CA ALA A 173 -10.20 32.62 -0.01
C ALA A 173 -9.65 32.22 -1.38
N LYS A 174 -9.23 33.21 -2.16
CA LYS A 174 -8.31 33.06 -3.29
C LYS A 174 -6.88 33.43 -2.85
N PRO A 175 -5.85 33.00 -3.58
CA PRO A 175 -4.52 32.75 -3.04
C PRO A 175 -3.48 33.86 -3.30
N GLY A 176 -2.52 33.95 -2.38
CA GLY A 176 -1.08 34.11 -2.68
C GLY A 176 -0.45 35.51 -2.63
N ARG A 177 0.56 35.70 -1.76
CA ARG A 177 1.99 35.98 -2.12
C ARG A 177 2.90 36.12 -0.87
N PRO A 178 4.24 36.00 -1.02
CA PRO A 178 5.12 35.38 -0.02
C PRO A 178 5.77 36.39 0.94
N GLY A 179 5.75 36.06 2.23
CA GLY A 179 6.41 36.82 3.30
C GLY A 179 7.83 36.33 3.59
N ARG A 180 8.77 37.28 3.63
CA ARG A 180 10.22 37.13 3.83
C ARG A 180 10.65 36.22 4.98
N HIS A 181 11.68 35.44 4.69
CA HIS A 181 12.54 34.70 5.60
C HIS A 181 12.97 35.51 6.84
N ARG A 182 12.68 34.99 8.03
CA ARG A 182 13.37 35.36 9.27
C ARG A 182 14.50 34.35 9.49
N ARG A 183 15.72 34.82 9.31
CA ARG A 183 16.99 34.12 9.53
C ARG A 183 17.07 33.69 10.99
N THR A 184 17.07 32.39 11.26
CA THR A 184 17.32 31.84 12.59
C THR A 184 18.80 32.04 12.93
N GLU A 185 19.05 32.68 14.06
CA GLU A 185 20.40 32.99 14.54
C GLU A 185 21.18 31.71 14.81
N ARG A 186 22.35 31.59 14.18
CA ARG A 186 23.36 30.57 14.50
C ARG A 186 23.88 30.85 15.90
N GLY A 187 23.44 30.04 16.87
CA GLY A 187 24.01 29.96 18.20
C GLY A 187 25.50 29.62 18.11
N ARG A 188 26.29 30.49 18.72
CA ARG A 188 27.75 30.46 18.84
C ARG A 188 28.18 29.19 19.57
N ALA A 189 29.15 28.46 18.99
CA ALA A 189 29.73 27.26 19.58
C ALA A 189 30.35 27.55 20.96
N LEU A 190 29.89 26.83 21.98
CA LEU A 190 30.67 26.56 23.20
C LEU A 190 31.49 25.29 22.96
N PRO A 191 32.77 25.23 23.35
CA PRO A 191 33.53 23.99 23.31
C PRO A 191 33.15 23.08 24.49
N ASP A 192 33.18 21.78 24.23
CA ASP A 192 33.02 20.64 25.16
C ASP A 192 31.59 20.31 25.64
N ALA A 193 30.79 19.76 24.73
CA ALA A 193 29.69 18.85 25.09
C ALA A 193 30.12 17.40 24.82
N PRO A 194 29.78 16.42 25.67
CA PRO A 194 30.25 15.04 25.54
C PRO A 194 29.70 14.39 24.26
N ALA A 195 30.57 13.75 23.47
CA ALA A 195 30.29 13.12 22.18
C ALA A 195 29.04 12.21 22.15
N THR A 196 28.65 11.66 23.30
CA THR A 196 27.49 10.76 23.46
C THR A 196 26.12 11.37 23.15
N ALA A 197 25.95 12.70 23.17
CA ALA A 197 24.67 13.35 22.86
C ALA A 197 24.47 13.59 21.36
N GLN A 198 25.57 13.84 20.64
CA GLN A 198 25.60 14.02 19.19
C GLN A 198 25.41 12.67 18.48
N ASP A 199 26.00 11.59 19.01
CA ASP A 199 25.81 10.23 18.47
C ASP A 199 24.35 9.76 18.55
N ARG A 200 23.65 9.95 19.69
CA ARG A 200 22.23 9.60 19.81
C ARG A 200 21.32 10.40 18.89
N SER A 201 21.70 11.66 18.63
CA SER A 201 20.97 12.54 17.72
C SER A 201 21.17 12.13 16.25
N GLY A 202 22.38 11.68 15.90
CA GLY A 202 22.69 11.08 14.59
C GLY A 202 22.00 9.73 14.37
N GLU A 203 21.95 8.87 15.38
CA GLU A 203 21.22 7.59 15.35
C GLU A 203 19.71 7.81 15.20
N GLY A 204 19.11 8.73 15.96
CA GLY A 204 17.70 9.09 15.85
C GLY A 204 17.34 9.67 14.48
N HIS A 205 18.19 10.53 13.92
CA HIS A 205 18.01 11.06 12.57
C HIS A 205 18.10 9.96 11.51
N THR A 206 19.08 9.06 11.64
CA THR A 206 19.26 7.90 10.74
C THR A 206 18.06 6.95 10.80
N ALA A 207 17.50 6.71 11.99
CA ALA A 207 16.30 5.90 12.16
C ALA A 207 15.06 6.54 11.52
N ALA A 208 14.89 7.86 11.66
CA ALA A 208 13.80 8.60 11.02
C ALA A 208 13.90 8.55 9.49
N GLU A 209 15.09 8.78 8.93
CA GLU A 209 15.36 8.68 7.49
C GLU A 209 15.04 7.28 6.94
N ARG A 210 15.51 6.25 7.64
CA ARG A 210 15.23 4.84 7.30
C ARG A 210 13.73 4.54 7.31
N ARG A 211 13.01 5.05 8.29
CA ARG A 211 11.55 4.92 8.39
C ARG A 211 10.85 5.61 7.23
N ILE A 212 11.22 6.85 6.90
CA ILE A 212 10.66 7.60 5.76
C ILE A 212 10.87 6.82 4.46
N ALA A 213 12.10 6.33 4.21
CA ALA A 213 12.39 5.55 3.01
C ALA A 213 11.64 4.20 2.97
N ALA A 214 11.52 3.51 4.10
CA ALA A 214 10.75 2.27 4.19
C ALA A 214 9.26 2.50 3.92
N ARG A 215 8.67 3.55 4.51
CA ARG A 215 7.27 3.91 4.29
C ARG A 215 7.01 4.25 2.82
N LEU A 216 7.90 5.05 2.22
CA LEU A 216 7.82 5.40 0.81
C LEU A 216 7.83 4.16 -0.09
N LEU A 217 8.72 3.20 0.15
CA LEU A 217 8.80 1.96 -0.63
C LEU A 217 7.58 1.04 -0.44
N LEU A 218 6.98 1.04 0.75
CA LEU A 218 5.81 0.20 1.04
C LEU A 218 4.53 0.77 0.40
N ALA A 219 4.38 2.10 0.40
CA ALA A 219 3.30 2.83 -0.25
C ALA A 219 3.47 2.85 -1.78
N HIS A 220 4.70 3.05 -2.26
CA HIS A 220 5.06 3.16 -3.68
C HIS A 220 6.15 2.12 -4.01
N PRO A 221 5.76 0.90 -4.42
CA PRO A 221 6.72 -0.20 -4.60
C PRO A 221 7.67 -0.01 -5.79
N LEU A 222 7.46 1.03 -6.60
CA LEU A 222 8.36 1.49 -7.65
C LEU A 222 8.58 2.99 -7.49
N VAL A 223 9.82 3.39 -7.19
CA VAL A 223 10.23 4.80 -7.05
C VAL A 223 11.32 5.06 -8.07
N THR A 224 11.16 6.07 -8.91
CA THR A 224 12.15 6.46 -9.93
C THR A 224 12.83 7.78 -9.55
N ALA A 225 13.97 8.06 -10.18
CA ALA A 225 14.74 9.29 -9.96
C ALA A 225 14.10 10.55 -10.58
N SER A 226 13.11 10.38 -11.46
CA SER A 226 12.48 11.48 -12.21
C SER A 226 10.96 11.50 -12.05
N GLY A 227 10.40 10.60 -11.25
CA GLY A 227 8.96 10.44 -11.03
C GLY A 227 8.38 11.32 -9.93
N PRO A 228 7.10 11.12 -9.59
CA PRO A 228 6.40 11.89 -8.56
C PRO A 228 7.04 11.78 -7.17
N HIS A 229 7.81 10.70 -6.93
CA HIS A 229 8.50 10.43 -5.67
C HIS A 229 10.04 10.57 -5.76
N ALA A 230 10.53 11.28 -6.76
CA ALA A 230 11.97 11.47 -7.01
C ALA A 230 12.74 12.00 -5.80
N ASP A 231 12.15 12.89 -5.02
CA ASP A 231 12.78 13.49 -3.83
C ASP A 231 13.16 12.45 -2.77
N GLY A 232 12.43 11.31 -2.71
CA GLY A 232 12.72 10.22 -1.78
C GLY A 232 13.77 9.23 -2.29
N PHE A 233 14.09 9.22 -3.60
CA PHE A 233 15.02 8.27 -4.19
C PHE A 233 16.46 8.36 -3.65
N PRO A 234 17.06 9.56 -3.44
CA PRO A 234 18.37 9.69 -2.80
C PRO A 234 18.42 9.06 -1.39
N LEU A 235 17.33 9.17 -0.63
CA LEU A 235 17.21 8.61 0.71
C LEU A 235 17.22 7.07 0.67
N ILE A 236 16.48 6.47 -0.26
CA ILE A 236 16.47 5.03 -0.51
C ILE A 236 17.88 4.55 -0.89
N ARG A 237 18.55 5.25 -1.82
CA ARG A 237 19.92 4.90 -2.24
C ARG A 237 20.92 4.96 -1.09
N ARG A 238 20.80 5.96 -0.22
CA ARG A 238 21.68 6.12 0.95
C ARG A 238 21.55 4.98 1.94
N HIS A 239 20.33 4.47 2.16
CA HIS A 239 20.05 3.41 3.14
C HIS A 239 19.79 2.04 2.51
N ARG A 240 20.19 1.83 1.25
CA ARG A 240 19.79 0.66 0.44
C ARG A 240 20.13 -0.68 1.08
N ASP A 241 21.31 -0.82 1.68
CA ASP A 241 21.81 -2.11 2.18
C ASP A 241 20.98 -2.52 3.41
N TRP A 242 20.76 -1.57 4.33
CA TRP A 242 19.89 -1.75 5.48
C TRP A 242 18.43 -2.00 5.06
N LEU A 243 17.89 -1.21 4.12
CA LEU A 243 16.51 -1.41 3.65
C LEU A 243 16.33 -2.81 3.03
N THR A 244 17.30 -3.25 2.23
CA THR A 244 17.27 -4.56 1.57
C THR A 244 17.23 -5.69 2.59
N GLU A 245 18.14 -5.66 3.58
CA GLU A 245 18.19 -6.64 4.66
C GLU A 245 16.89 -6.64 5.49
N ARG A 246 16.36 -5.44 5.82
CA ARG A 246 15.17 -5.32 6.67
C ARG A 246 13.89 -5.79 5.97
N PHE A 247 13.68 -5.43 4.71
CA PHE A 247 12.53 -5.89 3.94
C PHE A 247 12.56 -7.40 3.73
N ASP A 248 13.73 -7.97 3.47
CA ASP A 248 13.90 -9.41 3.32
C ASP A 248 13.64 -10.15 4.65
N THR A 249 14.26 -9.70 5.74
CA THR A 249 14.14 -10.37 7.05
C THR A 249 12.72 -10.30 7.64
N LEU A 250 12.04 -9.16 7.50
CA LEU A 250 10.72 -8.95 8.09
C LEU A 250 9.58 -9.45 7.19
N LEU A 251 9.67 -9.19 5.89
CA LEU A 251 8.55 -9.38 4.96
C LEU A 251 8.90 -10.36 3.83
N GLY A 252 10.16 -10.80 3.71
CA GLY A 252 10.61 -11.59 2.57
C GLY A 252 10.41 -10.86 1.25
N TYR A 253 10.49 -9.53 1.26
CA TYR A 253 10.37 -8.71 0.06
C TYR A 253 11.75 -8.34 -0.45
N ARG A 254 11.99 -8.59 -1.74
CA ARG A 254 13.25 -8.25 -2.38
C ARG A 254 13.23 -6.80 -2.83
N LEU A 255 14.15 -6.00 -2.32
CA LEU A 255 14.41 -4.65 -2.81
C LEU A 255 15.52 -4.68 -3.87
N VAL A 256 15.26 -4.10 -5.04
CA VAL A 256 16.25 -3.89 -6.09
C VAL A 256 16.45 -2.39 -6.27
N VAL A 257 17.64 -1.88 -6.00
CA VAL A 257 17.99 -0.47 -6.19
C VAL A 257 18.96 -0.34 -7.37
N GLY A 258 18.43 0.14 -8.49
CA GLY A 258 19.19 0.45 -9.69
C GLY A 258 19.75 1.88 -9.68
N PRO A 259 20.36 2.32 -10.80
CA PRO A 259 20.90 3.68 -10.93
C PRO A 259 19.80 4.76 -10.88
N TRP A 260 18.66 4.50 -11.50
CA TRP A 260 17.57 5.46 -11.72
C TRP A 260 16.22 5.06 -11.10
N HIS A 261 16.14 3.88 -10.48
CA HIS A 261 14.91 3.42 -9.84
C HIS A 261 15.19 2.50 -8.66
N ALA A 262 14.22 2.40 -7.74
CA ALA A 262 14.16 1.43 -6.67
C ALA A 262 12.83 0.67 -6.76
N ARG A 263 12.91 -0.65 -6.69
CA ARG A 263 11.79 -1.57 -6.86
C ARG A 263 11.69 -2.52 -5.68
N LEU A 264 10.65 -2.37 -4.85
CA LEU A 264 10.29 -3.32 -3.81
C LEU A 264 9.36 -4.38 -4.40
N ARG A 265 9.84 -5.62 -4.55
CA ARG A 265 9.04 -6.74 -5.07
C ARG A 265 8.15 -7.32 -3.96
N LYS A 266 6.94 -6.76 -3.85
CA LYS A 266 5.90 -7.24 -2.95
C LYS A 266 5.32 -8.56 -3.48
N ALA A 267 4.89 -9.40 -2.55
CA ALA A 267 4.30 -10.70 -2.83
C ALA A 267 2.80 -10.56 -3.16
N GLY A 268 2.15 -11.64 -3.59
CA GLY A 268 0.68 -11.66 -3.65
C GLY A 268 0.09 -11.71 -2.24
N LEU A 269 -1.12 -11.17 -2.06
CA LEU A 269 -1.86 -11.27 -0.79
C LEU A 269 -2.76 -12.51 -0.70
N GLY A 270 -2.92 -13.23 -1.82
CA GLY A 270 -3.78 -14.41 -1.93
C GLY A 270 -5.18 -14.07 -2.45
N PRO A 271 -6.04 -15.09 -2.64
CA PRO A 271 -7.37 -14.91 -3.21
C PRO A 271 -8.26 -14.01 -2.35
N GLY A 272 -9.02 -13.11 -2.98
CA GLY A 272 -9.95 -12.20 -2.31
C GLY A 272 -9.29 -11.10 -1.50
N ALA A 273 -7.96 -10.97 -1.57
CA ALA A 273 -7.18 -9.92 -0.92
C ALA A 273 -6.62 -8.92 -1.94
N ALA A 274 -7.20 -8.87 -3.15
CA ALA A 274 -6.75 -8.05 -4.25
C ALA A 274 -6.57 -6.56 -3.93
N ARG A 275 -5.71 -5.93 -4.73
CA ARG A 275 -5.55 -4.49 -4.85
C ARG A 275 -5.75 -4.10 -6.31
N ARG A 276 -7.02 -3.88 -6.64
CA ARG A 276 -7.49 -3.36 -7.92
C ARG A 276 -6.67 -2.15 -8.36
N LEU A 277 -6.20 -2.15 -9.61
CA LEU A 277 -5.67 -0.94 -10.25
C LEU A 277 -6.79 -0.01 -10.65
N GLU A 278 -6.50 1.28 -10.56
CA GLU A 278 -7.39 2.35 -10.97
C GLU A 278 -6.68 3.23 -12.00
N HIS A 279 -7.45 3.81 -12.91
CA HIS A 279 -6.92 4.78 -13.85
C HIS A 279 -6.36 6.00 -13.09
N PRO A 280 -5.08 6.39 -13.28
CA PRO A 280 -4.42 7.42 -12.46
C PRO A 280 -5.18 8.75 -12.37
N ALA A 281 -5.75 9.21 -13.50
CA ALA A 281 -6.48 10.48 -13.54
C ALA A 281 -7.97 10.42 -13.15
N THR A 282 -8.65 9.29 -13.38
CA THR A 282 -10.13 9.22 -13.26
C THR A 282 -10.60 8.36 -12.08
N GLY A 283 -9.71 7.54 -11.50
CA GLY A 283 -10.07 6.57 -10.46
C GLY A 283 -10.94 5.41 -10.97
N ALA A 284 -11.14 5.29 -12.29
CA ALA A 284 -11.95 4.22 -12.87
C ALA A 284 -11.27 2.86 -12.63
N PRO A 285 -12.02 1.83 -12.20
CA PRO A 285 -11.47 0.49 -11.98
C PRO A 285 -11.00 -0.14 -13.28
N PHE A 286 -9.88 -0.86 -13.23
CA PHE A 286 -9.44 -1.69 -14.35
C PHE A 286 -10.44 -2.82 -14.65
N THR A 287 -10.67 -3.07 -15.94
CA THR A 287 -11.41 -4.23 -16.42
C THR A 287 -10.44 -5.38 -16.71
N PRO A 288 -10.92 -6.64 -16.79
CA PRO A 288 -10.09 -7.75 -17.27
C PRO A 288 -9.45 -7.48 -18.65
N ALA A 289 -10.15 -6.79 -19.53
CA ALA A 289 -9.64 -6.38 -20.84
C ALA A 289 -8.52 -5.32 -20.73
N ALA A 290 -8.65 -4.34 -19.83
CA ALA A 290 -7.61 -3.35 -19.57
C ALA A 290 -6.34 -4.00 -19.01
N TYR A 291 -6.46 -4.96 -18.09
CA TYR A 291 -5.32 -5.74 -17.61
C TYR A 291 -4.68 -6.59 -18.71
N ALA A 292 -5.48 -7.17 -19.61
CA ALA A 292 -4.96 -7.92 -20.75
C ALA A 292 -4.15 -7.03 -21.69
N GLN A 293 -4.64 -5.82 -22.01
CA GLN A 293 -3.90 -4.84 -22.82
C GLN A 293 -2.62 -4.37 -22.12
N LEU A 294 -2.65 -4.17 -20.79
CA LEU A 294 -1.49 -3.79 -20.00
C LEU A 294 -0.39 -4.86 -20.07
N ALA A 295 -0.74 -6.13 -19.82
CA ALA A 295 0.21 -7.24 -19.89
C ALA A 295 0.74 -7.46 -21.32
N LEU A 296 -0.10 -7.29 -22.34
CA LEU A 296 0.28 -7.43 -23.74
C LEU A 296 1.24 -6.32 -24.18
N ALA A 297 0.96 -5.07 -23.84
CA ALA A 297 1.86 -3.95 -24.10
C ALA A 297 3.20 -4.16 -23.39
N LEU A 298 3.18 -4.53 -22.11
CA LEU A 298 4.39 -4.81 -21.36
C LEU A 298 5.21 -5.96 -21.96
N ALA A 299 4.56 -7.02 -22.47
CA ALA A 299 5.22 -8.13 -23.16
C ALA A 299 6.08 -7.67 -24.34
N LEU A 300 5.62 -6.67 -25.09
CA LEU A 300 6.33 -6.12 -26.24
C LEU A 300 7.39 -5.07 -25.84
N LEU A 301 7.21 -4.39 -24.71
CA LEU A 301 8.08 -3.30 -24.26
C LEU A 301 9.37 -3.77 -23.57
N VAL A 302 9.40 -5.01 -23.06
CA VAL A 302 10.59 -5.57 -22.38
C VAL A 302 11.84 -5.50 -23.25
N ASP A 303 11.73 -5.86 -24.53
CA ASP A 303 12.83 -5.89 -25.51
C ASP A 303 12.70 -4.79 -26.58
N ALA A 304 11.75 -3.85 -26.44
CA ALA A 304 11.53 -2.76 -27.39
C ALA A 304 12.70 -1.78 -27.47
N PRO A 305 12.92 -1.09 -28.61
CA PRO A 305 13.83 0.04 -28.66
C PRO A 305 13.39 1.17 -27.72
N GLU A 306 14.35 2.01 -27.28
CA GLU A 306 14.07 3.17 -26.42
C GLU A 306 13.15 4.20 -27.07
N GLN A 307 13.16 4.29 -28.40
CA GLN A 307 12.24 5.10 -29.19
C GLN A 307 11.43 4.19 -30.12
N LEU A 308 10.10 4.28 -30.05
CA LEU A 308 9.17 3.47 -30.84
C LEU A 308 7.99 4.32 -31.28
N ARG A 309 7.52 4.17 -32.52
CA ARG A 309 6.28 4.86 -32.95
C ARG A 309 5.05 4.26 -32.28
N TYR A 310 4.12 5.09 -31.84
CA TYR A 310 2.88 4.66 -31.20
C TYR A 310 2.10 3.65 -32.05
N GLY A 311 1.92 3.93 -33.35
CA GLY A 311 1.24 3.02 -34.28
C GLY A 311 1.90 1.65 -34.40
N ARG A 312 3.23 1.56 -34.24
CA ARG A 312 3.96 0.28 -34.29
C ARG A 312 3.69 -0.58 -33.07
N LEU A 313 3.59 0.01 -31.89
CA LEU A 313 3.15 -0.72 -30.71
C LEU A 313 1.73 -1.27 -30.95
N LEU A 314 0.81 -0.46 -31.46
CA LEU A 314 -0.57 -0.89 -31.75
C LEU A 314 -0.65 -1.99 -32.81
N ASP A 315 0.15 -1.90 -33.87
CA ASP A 315 0.26 -2.95 -34.91
C ASP A 315 0.80 -4.25 -34.30
N ALA A 316 1.88 -4.16 -33.50
CA ALA A 316 2.51 -5.31 -32.87
C ALA A 316 1.59 -5.99 -31.84
N MET A 317 0.83 -5.22 -31.05
CA MET A 317 -0.18 -5.77 -30.12
C MET A 317 -1.25 -6.56 -30.88
N ARG A 318 -1.80 -6.00 -31.98
CA ARG A 318 -2.79 -6.67 -32.82
C ARG A 318 -2.23 -7.93 -33.49
N ALA A 319 -0.96 -7.91 -33.90
CA ALA A 319 -0.30 -9.06 -34.51
C ALA A 319 0.02 -10.17 -33.49
N ALA A 320 0.47 -9.81 -32.29
CA ALA A 320 0.88 -10.76 -31.26
C ALA A 320 -0.30 -11.49 -30.60
N ALA A 321 -1.46 -10.83 -30.48
CA ALA A 321 -2.64 -11.38 -29.85
C ALA A 321 -3.93 -10.88 -30.51
N PRO A 322 -4.24 -11.27 -31.76
CA PRO A 322 -5.44 -10.84 -32.48
C PRO A 322 -6.75 -11.24 -31.78
N GLU A 323 -6.71 -12.25 -30.91
CA GLU A 323 -7.82 -12.67 -30.08
C GLU A 323 -8.16 -11.70 -28.93
N LEU A 324 -7.22 -10.85 -28.51
CA LEU A 324 -7.38 -9.92 -27.39
C LEU A 324 -7.96 -8.58 -27.85
N VAL A 325 -9.22 -8.61 -28.29
CA VAL A 325 -9.96 -7.41 -28.66
C VAL A 325 -10.38 -6.65 -27.41
N ALA A 326 -10.01 -5.37 -27.33
CA ALA A 326 -10.36 -4.49 -26.20
C ALA A 326 -10.97 -3.18 -26.71
N ALA A 327 -11.77 -2.53 -25.87
CA ALA A 327 -12.29 -1.21 -26.20
C ALA A 327 -11.17 -0.16 -26.18
N PRO A 328 -11.28 0.96 -26.91
CA PRO A 328 -10.28 2.03 -26.87
C PRO A 328 -10.01 2.55 -25.45
N ALA A 329 -11.03 2.54 -24.58
CA ALA A 329 -10.90 2.93 -23.18
C ALA A 329 -10.00 1.97 -22.37
N ASP A 330 -10.07 0.66 -22.63
CA ASP A 330 -9.24 -0.34 -21.94
C ASP A 330 -7.77 -0.20 -22.35
N LEU A 331 -7.51 0.04 -23.63
CA LEU A 331 -6.17 0.32 -24.14
C LEU A 331 -5.61 1.62 -23.58
N ALA A 332 -6.39 2.71 -23.59
CA ALA A 332 -5.98 3.98 -23.02
C ALA A 332 -5.63 3.84 -21.54
N MET A 333 -6.42 3.06 -20.79
CA MET A 333 -6.19 2.77 -19.39
C MET A 333 -4.89 1.99 -19.15
N ALA A 334 -4.62 0.97 -19.97
CA ALA A 334 -3.38 0.21 -19.93
C ALA A 334 -2.14 1.10 -20.20
N LEU A 335 -2.20 1.92 -21.26
CA LEU A 335 -1.10 2.83 -21.61
C LEU A 335 -0.90 3.91 -20.53
N ALA A 336 -1.98 4.45 -19.97
CA ALA A 336 -1.91 5.42 -18.88
C ALA A 336 -1.24 4.85 -17.63
N ALA A 337 -1.48 3.58 -17.27
CA ALA A 337 -0.77 2.93 -16.18
C ALA A 337 0.72 2.73 -16.48
N LEU A 338 1.08 2.36 -17.72
CA LEU A 338 2.49 2.26 -18.11
C LEU A 338 3.20 3.61 -18.09
N ALA A 339 2.51 4.70 -18.43
CA ALA A 339 3.03 6.06 -18.33
C ALA A 339 3.15 6.52 -16.86
N ASP A 340 2.19 6.18 -16.00
CA ASP A 340 2.23 6.44 -14.56
C ASP A 340 3.40 5.72 -13.89
N TRP A 341 3.69 4.49 -14.30
CA TRP A 341 4.89 3.74 -13.90
C TRP A 341 6.16 4.16 -14.63
N GLN A 342 6.07 5.13 -15.55
CA GLN A 342 7.15 5.68 -16.37
C GLN A 342 7.85 4.65 -17.27
N VAL A 343 7.22 3.51 -17.51
CA VAL A 343 7.65 2.55 -18.54
C VAL A 343 7.53 3.20 -19.91
N LEU A 344 6.48 3.99 -20.10
CA LEU A 344 6.29 4.87 -21.25
C LEU A 344 6.49 6.32 -20.82
N GLY A 345 7.06 7.13 -21.71
CA GLY A 345 7.09 8.58 -21.58
C GLY A 345 5.73 9.20 -21.86
N GLU A 346 5.73 10.37 -22.51
CA GLU A 346 4.50 11.03 -22.91
C GLU A 346 3.70 10.17 -23.89
N LEU A 347 2.37 10.20 -23.75
CA LEU A 347 1.42 9.54 -24.64
C LEU A 347 0.81 10.57 -25.60
N PRO A 348 0.37 10.17 -26.80
CA PRO A 348 -0.28 11.08 -27.73
C PRO A 348 -1.60 11.60 -27.14
N ALA A 349 -1.83 12.91 -27.25
CA ALA A 349 -3.09 13.52 -26.82
C ALA A 349 -4.27 13.07 -27.68
N ASP A 350 -4.03 12.86 -28.98
CA ASP A 350 -4.98 12.24 -29.91
C ASP A 350 -4.53 10.79 -30.20
N PRO A 351 -5.31 9.76 -29.80
CA PRO A 351 -4.97 8.38 -30.07
C PRO A 351 -4.96 8.03 -31.58
N ALA A 352 -5.42 8.92 -32.46
CA ALA A 352 -5.26 8.76 -33.91
C ALA A 352 -3.85 9.11 -34.42
N ASP A 353 -3.03 9.80 -33.63
CA ASP A 353 -1.64 10.16 -33.99
C ASP A 353 -0.70 8.96 -33.86
N THR A 354 -0.82 8.02 -34.81
CA THR A 354 0.00 6.81 -34.89
C THR A 354 1.48 7.09 -35.18
N ALA A 355 1.83 8.29 -35.64
CA ALA A 355 3.21 8.68 -35.92
C ALA A 355 3.96 9.18 -34.68
N PHE A 356 3.24 9.43 -33.56
CA PHE A 356 3.80 9.93 -32.32
C PHE A 356 4.97 9.06 -31.80
N PRO A 357 6.13 9.66 -31.47
CA PRO A 357 7.27 8.93 -30.93
C PRO A 357 7.08 8.64 -29.43
N LEU A 358 7.00 7.38 -29.06
CA LEU A 358 7.03 6.92 -27.68
C LEU A 358 8.47 6.74 -27.22
N THR A 359 8.77 7.26 -26.03
CA THR A 359 9.98 6.90 -25.27
C THR A 359 9.66 5.72 -24.35
N VAL A 360 10.52 4.70 -24.34
CA VAL A 360 10.35 3.46 -23.57
C VAL A 360 11.53 3.26 -22.61
N ASP A 361 11.23 3.12 -21.32
CA ASP A 361 12.20 2.69 -20.32
C ASP A 361 12.16 1.16 -20.17
N ARG A 362 13.11 0.49 -20.82
CA ARG A 362 13.25 -0.98 -20.79
C ARG A 362 13.62 -1.52 -19.41
N GLU A 363 14.36 -0.76 -18.60
CA GLU A 363 14.72 -1.22 -17.26
C GLU A 363 13.46 -1.27 -16.38
N LEU A 364 12.62 -0.24 -16.47
CA LEU A 364 11.32 -0.21 -15.81
C LEU A 364 10.37 -1.28 -16.36
N ALA A 365 10.31 -1.48 -17.68
CA ALA A 365 9.51 -2.55 -18.30
C ALA A 365 9.87 -3.93 -17.71
N ARG A 366 11.16 -4.20 -17.47
CA ARG A 366 11.64 -5.45 -16.83
C ARG A 366 11.45 -5.47 -15.31
N ALA A 367 11.40 -4.31 -14.66
CA ALA A 367 11.26 -4.20 -13.21
C ALA A 367 9.81 -4.32 -12.72
N VAL A 368 8.83 -3.98 -13.56
CA VAL A 368 7.40 -4.01 -13.23
C VAL A 368 6.92 -5.42 -12.82
N PRO A 369 7.12 -6.49 -13.60
CA PRO A 369 6.68 -7.84 -13.21
C PRO A 369 7.37 -8.32 -11.93
N ALA A 370 6.61 -8.76 -10.93
CA ALA A 370 7.13 -9.21 -9.63
C ALA A 370 7.68 -10.65 -9.67
N GLY A 371 7.06 -11.54 -10.46
CA GLY A 371 7.48 -12.93 -10.63
C GLY A 371 7.15 -13.49 -12.03
N PRO A 372 7.76 -14.61 -12.44
CA PRO A 372 7.59 -15.15 -13.78
C PRO A 372 6.26 -15.91 -13.91
N PRO A 373 5.29 -15.44 -14.72
CA PRO A 373 4.07 -16.20 -15.00
C PRO A 373 4.37 -17.54 -15.70
N ALA A 374 5.55 -17.68 -16.31
CA ALA A 374 6.02 -18.91 -16.94
C ALA A 374 6.12 -20.10 -15.98
N LEU A 375 6.32 -19.87 -14.68
CA LEU A 375 6.46 -20.94 -13.69
C LEU A 375 5.12 -21.43 -13.10
N ALA A 376 4.00 -20.78 -13.43
CA ALA A 376 2.68 -21.14 -12.93
C ALA A 376 1.89 -21.96 -13.96
N ASP A 377 1.10 -22.92 -13.48
CA ASP A 377 0.26 -23.76 -14.35
C ASP A 377 -0.98 -23.02 -14.87
N GLY A 378 -1.43 -22.02 -14.12
CA GLY A 378 -2.60 -21.19 -14.44
C GLY A 378 -2.73 -19.97 -13.52
N PRO A 379 -3.77 -19.15 -13.69
CA PRO A 379 -3.97 -17.93 -12.90
C PRO A 379 -4.12 -18.22 -11.40
N ALA A 380 -4.93 -19.21 -11.02
CA ALA A 380 -5.10 -19.62 -9.63
C ALA A 380 -3.80 -20.14 -8.99
N ASP A 381 -2.97 -20.84 -9.78
CA ASP A 381 -1.67 -21.32 -9.34
C ASP A 381 -0.69 -20.16 -9.09
N LEU A 382 -0.68 -19.15 -9.97
CA LEU A 382 0.12 -17.95 -9.78
C LEU A 382 -0.28 -17.18 -8.51
N ILE A 383 -1.58 -16.97 -8.30
CA ILE A 383 -2.12 -16.27 -7.12
C ILE A 383 -1.72 -17.00 -5.84
N ARG A 384 -1.88 -18.33 -5.82
CA ARG A 384 -1.49 -19.18 -4.68
C ARG A 384 0.01 -19.07 -4.39
N ARG A 385 0.87 -19.32 -5.39
CA ARG A 385 2.33 -19.27 -5.24
C ARG A 385 2.83 -17.89 -4.81
N ALA A 386 2.22 -16.83 -5.34
CA ALA A 386 2.59 -15.46 -4.98
C ALA A 386 2.30 -15.15 -3.51
N ALA A 387 1.28 -15.79 -2.92
CA ALA A 387 0.90 -15.61 -1.52
C ALA A 387 1.57 -16.60 -0.55
N GLU A 388 2.34 -17.56 -1.08
CA GLU A 388 3.02 -18.56 -0.26
C GLU A 388 4.16 -17.94 0.54
N ALA A 389 4.16 -18.24 1.83
CA ALA A 389 5.19 -17.87 2.78
C ALA A 389 5.05 -18.72 4.05
N GLU A 390 6.16 -18.87 4.77
CA GLU A 390 6.15 -19.40 6.13
C GLU A 390 5.17 -18.60 7.01
N PRO A 391 4.49 -19.25 7.99
CA PRO A 391 3.41 -18.62 8.75
C PRO A 391 3.77 -17.26 9.35
N ALA A 392 4.99 -17.12 9.87
CA ALA A 392 5.50 -15.87 10.44
C ALA A 392 5.59 -14.73 9.41
N THR A 393 6.09 -15.03 8.21
CA THR A 393 6.22 -14.05 7.14
C THR A 393 4.87 -13.74 6.52
N ALA A 394 3.99 -14.73 6.36
CA ALA A 394 2.63 -14.52 5.89
C ALA A 394 1.84 -13.56 6.79
N VAL A 395 1.89 -13.76 8.11
CA VAL A 395 1.20 -12.87 9.06
C VAL A 395 1.83 -11.47 9.07
N ARG A 396 3.16 -11.35 9.03
CA ARG A 396 3.84 -10.04 8.95
C ARG A 396 3.50 -9.29 7.66
N ARG A 397 3.39 -9.98 6.52
CA ARG A 397 2.89 -9.39 5.27
C ARG A 397 1.46 -8.88 5.43
N LEU A 398 0.54 -9.69 5.98
CA LEU A 398 -0.84 -9.22 6.20
C LEU A 398 -0.87 -7.98 7.11
N LEU A 399 -0.12 -7.98 8.22
CA LEU A 399 -0.04 -6.84 9.14
C LEU A 399 0.51 -5.57 8.47
N ALA A 400 1.45 -5.69 7.53
CA ALA A 400 2.04 -4.56 6.83
C ALA A 400 1.19 -4.05 5.65
N GLU A 401 0.19 -4.80 5.20
CA GLU A 401 -0.49 -4.55 3.93
C GLU A 401 -2.01 -4.36 4.06
N THR A 402 -2.60 -4.84 5.17
CA THR A 402 -4.04 -4.77 5.43
C THR A 402 -4.34 -4.00 6.72
N PRO A 403 -5.48 -3.29 6.80
CA PRO A 403 -5.78 -2.43 7.96
C PRO A 403 -5.83 -3.15 9.30
N ALA A 404 -6.37 -4.37 9.29
CA ALA A 404 -6.44 -5.25 10.44
C ALA A 404 -6.35 -6.71 10.00
N VAL A 405 -5.71 -7.53 10.84
CA VAL A 405 -5.60 -8.98 10.68
C VAL A 405 -6.46 -9.63 11.75
N LEU A 406 -7.57 -10.25 11.34
CA LEU A 406 -8.46 -10.97 12.23
C LEU A 406 -8.03 -12.44 12.32
N ALA A 407 -8.06 -12.99 13.53
CA ALA A 407 -7.74 -14.39 13.76
C ALA A 407 -8.72 -15.33 13.03
N ALA A 408 -9.98 -14.91 12.85
CA ALA A 408 -11.02 -15.65 12.15
C ALA A 408 -10.67 -15.91 10.68
N ASP A 409 -10.01 -14.96 10.01
CA ASP A 409 -9.66 -15.06 8.57
C ASP A 409 -8.43 -15.95 8.32
N LEU A 410 -7.64 -16.20 9.36
CA LEU A 410 -6.36 -16.90 9.21
C LEU A 410 -6.55 -18.42 9.20
N PRO A 411 -5.82 -19.16 8.34
CA PRO A 411 -5.67 -20.60 8.48
C PRO A 411 -4.98 -20.95 9.80
N GLU A 412 -5.17 -22.19 10.26
CA GLU A 412 -4.85 -22.61 11.62
C GLU A 412 -3.37 -22.43 12.01
N ASP A 413 -2.45 -22.66 11.08
CA ASP A 413 -1.01 -22.47 11.25
C ASP A 413 -0.64 -20.99 11.49
N ARG A 414 -1.20 -20.09 10.69
CA ARG A 414 -1.01 -18.63 10.79
C ARG A 414 -1.69 -18.07 12.02
N ARG A 415 -2.91 -18.53 12.34
CA ARG A 415 -3.64 -18.21 13.56
C ARG A 415 -2.86 -18.64 14.80
N GLY A 416 -2.33 -19.86 14.81
CA GLY A 416 -1.49 -20.39 15.89
C GLY A 416 -0.18 -19.63 16.05
N TRP A 417 0.41 -19.11 14.97
CA TRP A 417 1.57 -18.22 15.04
C TRP A 417 1.21 -16.85 15.65
N LEU A 418 0.15 -16.20 15.16
CA LEU A 418 -0.30 -14.89 15.64
C LEU A 418 -0.66 -14.93 17.13
N ARG A 419 -1.35 -15.98 17.59
CA ARG A 419 -1.66 -16.17 19.02
C ARG A 419 -0.40 -16.26 19.88
N ARG A 420 0.64 -16.97 19.42
CA ARG A 420 1.91 -17.14 20.17
C ARG A 420 2.78 -15.88 20.17
N HIS A 421 2.77 -15.10 19.09
CA HIS A 421 3.64 -13.93 18.90
C HIS A 421 2.86 -12.61 18.89
N ARG A 422 1.73 -12.58 19.59
CA ARG A 422 0.76 -11.48 19.53
C ARG A 422 1.34 -10.11 19.91
N LEU A 423 2.34 -10.10 20.80
CA LEU A 423 3.05 -8.88 21.23
C LEU A 423 4.29 -8.61 20.36
N SER A 424 5.16 -9.60 20.20
CA SER A 424 6.47 -9.42 19.57
C SER A 424 6.41 -9.32 18.04
N GLY A 425 5.44 -9.99 17.40
CA GLY A 425 5.29 -10.00 15.95
C GLY A 425 4.97 -8.61 15.38
N PRO A 426 3.88 -7.96 15.85
CA PRO A 426 3.51 -6.61 15.41
C PRO A 426 4.53 -5.54 15.80
N ALA A 427 5.16 -5.66 16.98
CA ALA A 427 6.09 -4.66 17.50
C ALA A 427 7.26 -4.36 16.55
N ALA A 428 7.85 -5.39 15.92
CA ALA A 428 8.96 -5.21 14.99
C ALA A 428 8.56 -4.43 13.72
N LEU A 429 7.33 -4.62 13.23
CA LEU A 429 6.80 -3.87 12.10
C LEU A 429 6.42 -2.44 12.51
N ALA A 430 5.80 -2.30 13.68
CA ALA A 430 5.44 -1.01 14.26
C ALA A 430 6.66 -0.12 14.44
N GLU A 431 7.76 -0.64 14.98
CA GLU A 431 9.02 0.09 15.11
C GLU A 431 9.61 0.48 13.74
N PHE A 432 9.65 -0.49 12.82
CA PHE A 432 10.22 -0.32 11.48
C PHE A 432 9.50 0.75 10.65
N LEU A 433 8.16 0.76 10.68
CA LEU A 433 7.31 1.63 9.89
C LEU A 433 6.81 2.87 10.66
N GLY A 434 7.08 2.94 11.97
CA GLY A 434 6.54 3.96 12.86
C GLY A 434 5.02 3.90 13.03
N LEU A 435 4.47 2.69 13.11
CA LEU A 435 3.04 2.44 13.30
C LEU A 435 2.73 2.22 14.78
N GLU A 436 1.46 2.39 15.14
CA GLU A 436 0.96 2.06 16.47
C GLU A 436 0.25 0.71 16.45
N THR A 437 0.50 -0.14 17.44
CA THR A 437 -0.13 -1.46 17.52
C THR A 437 -1.39 -1.40 18.37
N GLU A 438 -2.52 -1.80 17.79
CA GLU A 438 -3.77 -2.04 18.53
C GLU A 438 -4.05 -3.55 18.56
N LEU A 439 -4.13 -4.12 19.77
CA LEU A 439 -4.44 -5.54 19.99
C LEU A 439 -5.84 -5.66 20.59
N ARG A 440 -6.67 -6.53 20.03
CA ARG A 440 -8.03 -6.81 20.49
C ARG A 440 -8.35 -8.28 20.39
N ALA A 441 -9.33 -8.77 21.15
CA ALA A 441 -9.69 -10.19 21.23
C ALA A 441 -9.78 -10.88 19.85
N GLU A 442 -10.26 -10.17 18.83
CA GLU A 442 -10.45 -10.69 17.49
C GLU A 442 -9.18 -10.65 16.62
N GLY A 443 -8.19 -9.80 16.92
CA GLY A 443 -7.03 -9.63 16.05
C GLY A 443 -6.08 -8.49 16.40
N VAL A 444 -5.36 -8.03 15.38
CA VAL A 444 -4.35 -6.97 15.47
C VAL A 444 -4.54 -5.96 14.35
N ALA A 445 -4.43 -4.67 14.66
CA ALA A 445 -4.32 -3.60 13.67
C ALA A 445 -3.00 -2.84 13.88
N LEU A 446 -2.33 -2.49 12.78
CA LEU A 446 -1.25 -1.51 12.78
C LEU A 446 -1.82 -0.19 12.28
N LEU A 447 -1.93 0.79 13.16
CA LEU A 447 -2.49 2.11 12.87
C LEU A 447 -1.40 3.02 12.32
N ASP A 448 -1.77 3.89 11.37
CA ASP A 448 -0.87 4.89 10.80
C ASP A 448 -1.32 6.30 11.18
N PRO A 449 -0.87 6.85 12.34
CA PRO A 449 -1.24 8.19 12.77
C PRO A 449 -0.79 9.30 11.80
N ALA A 450 0.21 9.02 10.95
CA ALA A 450 0.70 9.97 9.96
C ALA A 450 -0.11 9.96 8.65
N GLU A 451 -0.97 8.96 8.44
CA GLU A 451 -1.83 8.81 7.27
C GLU A 451 -1.08 8.89 5.92
N GLU A 452 0.13 8.31 5.83
CA GLU A 452 0.96 8.36 4.62
C GLU A 452 1.01 7.02 3.87
N LEU A 453 0.69 5.90 4.55
CA LEU A 453 0.80 4.56 3.95
C LEU A 453 -0.47 4.10 3.24
N THR A 454 -1.63 4.68 3.55
CA THR A 454 -2.93 4.22 3.06
C THR A 454 -3.35 4.97 1.79
N ASP A 455 -3.82 4.24 0.78
CA ASP A 455 -4.52 4.79 -0.40
C ASP A 455 -5.99 5.10 -0.11
N LEU A 456 -6.55 4.51 0.95
CA LEU A 456 -7.94 4.68 1.35
C LEU A 456 -8.00 5.27 2.77
N ALA A 457 -8.20 6.58 2.86
CA ALA A 457 -8.35 7.27 4.14
C ALA A 457 -9.80 7.23 4.64
N LEU A 458 -9.99 6.83 5.89
CA LEU A 458 -11.24 6.97 6.63
C LEU A 458 -10.92 7.42 8.06
N PRO A 459 -11.37 8.61 8.50
CA PRO A 459 -12.16 9.61 7.76
C PRO A 459 -11.39 10.22 6.58
N GLY A 460 -12.09 10.56 5.50
CA GLY A 460 -11.51 11.19 4.29
C GLY A 460 -12.23 12.48 3.90
N SER A 461 -11.58 13.33 3.10
CA SER A 461 -12.10 14.64 2.69
C SER A 461 -13.19 14.59 1.60
N GLY A 462 -13.30 13.47 0.88
CA GLY A 462 -14.27 13.29 -0.20
C GLY A 462 -15.67 12.96 0.30
N THR A 463 -16.69 13.32 -0.49
CA THR A 463 -18.09 13.01 -0.16
C THR A 463 -18.34 11.52 0.02
N LEU A 464 -17.71 10.67 -0.80
CA LEU A 464 -17.85 9.22 -0.66
C LEU A 464 -17.31 8.72 0.68
N ALA A 465 -16.14 9.21 1.11
CA ALA A 465 -15.55 8.85 2.40
C ALA A 465 -16.41 9.35 3.57
N GLN A 466 -16.99 10.54 3.47
CA GLN A 466 -17.95 11.05 4.46
C GLN A 466 -19.22 10.21 4.52
N ALA A 467 -19.80 9.85 3.37
CA ALA A 467 -20.98 8.99 3.32
C ALA A 467 -20.70 7.59 3.87
N ALA A 468 -19.53 7.01 3.55
CA ALA A 468 -19.10 5.73 4.09
C ALA A 468 -18.85 5.78 5.60
N LEU A 469 -18.28 6.87 6.11
CA LEU A 469 -18.08 7.10 7.55
C LEU A 469 -19.43 7.13 8.30
N LEU A 470 -20.38 7.92 7.79
CA LEU A 470 -21.72 8.01 8.39
C LEU A 470 -22.47 6.68 8.30
N LEU A 471 -22.33 5.97 7.18
CA LEU A 471 -22.91 4.64 7.01
C LEU A 471 -22.33 3.69 8.06
N VAL A 472 -21.01 3.55 8.16
CA VAL A 472 -20.42 2.60 9.13
C VAL A 472 -20.74 2.97 10.57
N GLU A 473 -20.79 4.27 10.90
CA GLU A 473 -21.24 4.74 12.21
C GLU A 473 -22.66 4.25 12.52
N CYS A 474 -23.61 4.49 11.61
CA CYS A 474 -24.99 4.04 11.77
C CYS A 474 -25.11 2.51 11.84
N LEU A 475 -24.39 1.78 10.99
CA LEU A 475 -24.39 0.31 11.02
C LEU A 475 -23.92 -0.22 12.37
N VAL A 476 -22.81 0.30 12.90
CA VAL A 476 -22.32 -0.12 14.21
C VAL A 476 -23.32 0.22 15.31
N GLU A 477 -23.90 1.42 15.33
CA GLU A 477 -24.88 1.80 16.37
C GLU A 477 -26.10 0.87 16.42
N GLU A 478 -26.56 0.40 15.26
CA GLU A 478 -27.77 -0.42 15.16
C GLU A 478 -27.51 -1.92 15.34
N VAL A 479 -26.36 -2.44 14.91
CA VAL A 479 -26.09 -3.89 14.94
C VAL A 479 -24.99 -4.33 15.92
N ARG A 480 -24.33 -3.41 16.64
CA ARG A 480 -23.28 -3.76 17.62
C ARG A 480 -23.83 -4.76 18.66
N PRO A 481 -23.14 -5.89 18.89
CA PRO A 481 -23.50 -6.86 19.94
C PRO A 481 -23.52 -6.22 21.33
N LEU A 482 -24.33 -6.72 22.26
CA LEU A 482 -24.31 -6.23 23.64
C LEU A 482 -23.16 -6.88 24.44
N PRO A 483 -22.61 -6.21 25.47
CA PRO A 483 -21.61 -6.82 26.32
C PRO A 483 -22.14 -8.10 26.98
N GLY A 484 -21.43 -9.22 26.76
CA GLY A 484 -21.83 -10.54 27.27
C GLY A 484 -22.55 -11.42 26.25
N ASP A 485 -23.03 -10.84 25.14
CA ASP A 485 -23.21 -11.64 23.94
C ASP A 485 -21.81 -12.07 23.48
N ILE A 486 -21.67 -13.32 23.08
CA ILE A 486 -20.46 -13.82 22.45
C ILE A 486 -20.74 -13.81 20.94
N PRO A 487 -20.60 -12.67 20.25
CA PRO A 487 -20.67 -12.68 18.80
C PRO A 487 -19.51 -13.54 18.29
N ASP A 488 -19.81 -14.54 17.47
CA ASP A 488 -18.82 -15.32 16.73
C ASP A 488 -18.22 -14.47 15.59
N GLY A 489 -17.60 -13.34 15.93
CA GLY A 489 -16.92 -12.43 14.99
C GLY A 489 -17.84 -11.42 14.32
N ASP A 490 -18.10 -11.63 13.03
CA ASP A 490 -18.80 -10.68 12.16
C ASP A 490 -20.33 -10.73 12.33
N VAL A 491 -21.00 -9.59 12.19
CA VAL A 491 -22.45 -9.43 12.47
C VAL A 491 -23.24 -9.15 11.20
N PRO A 492 -24.37 -9.83 10.92
CA PRO A 492 -25.16 -9.58 9.71
C PRO A 492 -25.73 -8.16 9.64
N ILE A 493 -25.63 -7.54 8.46
CA ILE A 493 -26.19 -6.23 8.16
C ILE A 493 -27.49 -6.39 7.36
N PRO A 494 -28.66 -5.93 7.86
CA PRO A 494 -29.88 -5.91 7.08
C PRO A 494 -29.79 -4.95 5.88
N ASP A 495 -30.22 -5.39 4.69
CA ASP A 495 -30.17 -4.55 3.47
C ASP A 495 -30.99 -3.26 3.60
N ALA A 496 -32.14 -3.33 4.28
CA ALA A 496 -33.00 -2.19 4.53
C ALA A 496 -32.33 -1.13 5.43
N LEU A 497 -31.41 -1.55 6.30
CA LEU A 497 -30.64 -0.63 7.14
C LEU A 497 -29.62 0.15 6.29
N ILE A 498 -28.97 -0.51 5.34
CA ILE A 498 -28.04 0.15 4.40
C ILE A 498 -28.78 1.20 3.56
N ASP A 499 -29.91 0.82 2.97
CA ASP A 499 -30.70 1.74 2.13
C ASP A 499 -31.28 2.90 2.93
N GLY A 500 -31.79 2.62 4.14
CA GLY A 500 -32.30 3.65 5.06
C GLY A 500 -31.21 4.65 5.43
N ALA A 501 -30.08 4.17 5.94
CA ALA A 501 -28.96 5.02 6.35
C ALA A 501 -28.41 5.88 5.20
N LEU A 502 -28.23 5.30 4.00
CA LEU A 502 -27.79 6.09 2.84
C LEU A 502 -28.85 7.07 2.33
N GLY A 503 -30.13 6.73 2.47
CA GLY A 503 -31.24 7.65 2.20
C GLY A 503 -31.20 8.87 3.12
N ASP A 504 -31.07 8.64 4.42
CA ASP A 504 -30.97 9.69 5.44
C ASP A 504 -29.73 10.56 5.21
N VAL A 505 -28.57 9.95 4.95
CA VAL A 505 -27.33 10.69 4.63
C VAL A 505 -27.48 11.54 3.37
N ALA A 506 -28.15 11.02 2.34
CA ALA A 506 -28.40 11.76 1.10
C ALA A 506 -29.30 12.97 1.30
N ASP A 507 -30.35 12.82 2.12
CA ASP A 507 -31.35 13.84 2.37
C ASP A 507 -30.85 14.92 3.36
N GLU A 508 -30.08 14.54 4.39
CA GLU A 508 -29.57 15.43 5.44
C GLU A 508 -28.35 16.25 5.00
N TYR A 509 -27.40 15.64 4.27
CA TYR A 509 -26.10 16.26 3.98
C TYR A 509 -25.97 16.83 2.56
N GLY A 510 -27.02 16.76 1.74
CA GLY A 510 -27.04 17.39 0.41
C GLY A 510 -25.89 16.93 -0.50
N LEU A 511 -25.83 15.61 -0.75
CA LEU A 511 -24.75 14.98 -1.53
C LEU A 511 -24.63 15.56 -2.97
N PRO A 512 -23.48 15.37 -3.66
CA PRO A 512 -23.30 15.78 -5.04
C PRO A 512 -24.39 15.26 -5.98
N SER A 513 -24.71 16.04 -7.01
CA SER A 513 -25.78 15.73 -7.98
C SER A 513 -25.67 14.33 -8.59
N ARG A 514 -24.46 13.82 -8.82
CA ARG A 514 -24.24 12.45 -9.33
C ARG A 514 -24.80 11.36 -8.40
N TYR A 515 -24.69 11.55 -7.08
CA TYR A 515 -25.16 10.57 -6.09
C TYR A 515 -26.63 10.77 -5.73
N LEU A 516 -27.12 12.02 -5.82
CA LEU A 516 -28.56 12.26 -5.74
C LEU A 516 -29.32 11.70 -6.96
N ALA A 517 -28.69 11.75 -8.15
CA ALA A 517 -29.24 11.19 -9.38
C ALA A 517 -29.13 9.65 -9.44
N ASP A 518 -28.14 9.06 -8.78
CA ASP A 518 -27.91 7.61 -8.75
C ASP A 518 -27.55 7.11 -7.33
N ARG A 519 -28.59 6.83 -6.53
CA ARG A 519 -28.46 6.24 -5.19
C ARG A 519 -27.87 4.82 -5.22
N THR A 520 -28.07 4.09 -6.31
CA THR A 520 -27.50 2.75 -6.49
C THR A 520 -25.99 2.82 -6.64
N ALA A 521 -25.47 3.80 -7.38
CA ALA A 521 -24.04 4.06 -7.46
C ALA A 521 -23.45 4.46 -6.10
N LEU A 522 -24.14 5.32 -5.32
CA LEU A 522 -23.71 5.66 -3.96
C LEU A 522 -23.60 4.42 -3.07
N ARG A 523 -24.64 3.57 -3.06
CA ARG A 523 -24.63 2.31 -2.30
C ARG A 523 -23.46 1.41 -2.71
N ARG A 524 -23.29 1.19 -4.01
CA ARG A 524 -22.19 0.37 -4.55
C ARG A 524 -20.83 0.92 -4.13
N ASP A 525 -20.57 2.21 -4.35
CA ASP A 525 -19.27 2.84 -4.08
C ASP A 525 -18.97 2.88 -2.56
N ALA A 526 -19.97 3.14 -1.71
CA ALA A 526 -19.79 3.20 -0.26
C ALA A 526 -19.50 1.82 0.33
N LEU A 527 -20.25 0.79 -0.08
CA LEU A 527 -19.98 -0.59 0.34
C LEU A 527 -18.63 -1.09 -0.19
N ASP A 528 -18.27 -0.76 -1.43
CA ASP A 528 -16.96 -1.09 -1.99
C ASP A 528 -15.82 -0.44 -1.18
N LEU A 529 -15.95 0.82 -0.76
CA LEU A 529 -14.96 1.48 0.10
C LEU A 529 -14.85 0.79 1.48
N LEU A 530 -15.99 0.53 2.14
CA LEU A 530 -16.00 -0.15 3.45
C LEU A 530 -15.44 -1.58 3.37
N HIS A 531 -15.70 -2.28 2.27
CA HIS A 531 -15.16 -3.62 2.03
C HIS A 531 -13.65 -3.57 1.82
N ARG A 532 -13.16 -2.64 0.99
CA ARG A 532 -11.72 -2.44 0.73
C ARG A 532 -10.92 -2.01 1.97
N LEU A 533 -11.58 -1.37 2.94
CA LEU A 533 -11.05 -1.06 4.27
C LEU A 533 -11.17 -2.21 5.27
N GLY A 534 -11.79 -3.34 4.88
CA GLY A 534 -11.97 -4.50 5.75
C GLY A 534 -12.92 -4.25 6.92
N LEU A 535 -13.88 -3.32 6.78
CA LEU A 535 -14.90 -3.02 7.79
C LEU A 535 -16.19 -3.82 7.56
N ILE A 536 -16.42 -4.27 6.33
CA ILE A 536 -17.50 -5.21 5.96
C ILE A 536 -16.95 -6.34 5.09
N THR A 537 -17.63 -7.48 5.09
CA THR A 537 -17.32 -8.63 4.22
C THR A 537 -18.60 -9.23 3.64
N PRO A 538 -18.60 -9.77 2.41
CA PRO A 538 -19.75 -10.48 1.88
C PRO A 538 -20.04 -11.74 2.71
N ALA A 539 -21.31 -12.05 2.92
CA ALA A 539 -21.73 -13.27 3.59
C ALA A 539 -21.42 -14.50 2.70
N PRO A 540 -20.91 -15.61 3.26
CA PRO A 540 -20.44 -16.77 2.51
C PRO A 540 -21.53 -17.54 1.73
N ARG A 541 -22.82 -17.26 1.97
CA ARG A 541 -23.96 -17.92 1.31
C ARG A 541 -25.06 -16.93 0.92
N SER A 542 -24.75 -15.88 0.19
CA SER A 542 -25.79 -14.97 -0.31
C SER A 542 -26.31 -15.40 -1.70
N THR A 543 -27.62 -15.59 -1.82
CA THR A 543 -28.33 -15.38 -3.11
C THR A 543 -28.22 -13.91 -3.50
N ARG A 544 -28.18 -13.56 -4.79
CA ARG A 544 -28.14 -12.13 -5.21
C ARG A 544 -29.35 -11.36 -4.67
N PRO A 545 -29.17 -10.13 -4.14
CA PRO A 545 -27.91 -9.37 -3.95
C PRO A 545 -27.07 -9.85 -2.74
N PRO A 546 -25.74 -9.60 -2.71
CA PRO A 546 -24.88 -10.09 -1.63
C PRO A 546 -25.30 -9.49 -0.28
N ALA A 547 -25.58 -10.36 0.69
CA ALA A 547 -25.74 -9.95 2.08
C ALA A 547 -24.37 -9.58 2.66
N TRP A 548 -24.31 -8.55 3.49
CA TRP A 548 -23.07 -8.05 4.08
C TRP A 548 -22.99 -8.38 5.57
N LEU A 549 -21.78 -8.61 6.06
CA LEU A 549 -21.47 -8.74 7.48
C LEU A 549 -20.59 -7.55 7.90
N LEU A 550 -20.89 -6.95 9.05
CA LEU A 550 -20.11 -5.92 9.71
C LEU A 550 -19.00 -6.57 10.53
N ARG A 551 -17.78 -6.05 10.40
CA ARG A 551 -16.60 -6.64 11.03
C ARG A 551 -16.22 -5.88 12.30
N PRO A 552 -15.63 -6.53 13.32
CA PRO A 552 -15.30 -5.90 14.59
C PRO A 552 -14.51 -4.57 14.46
N PRO A 553 -13.48 -4.44 13.59
CA PRO A 553 -12.76 -3.16 13.45
C PRO A 553 -13.62 -1.96 13.06
N ALA A 554 -14.82 -2.17 12.49
CA ALA A 554 -15.77 -1.10 12.20
C ALA A 554 -16.19 -0.32 13.45
N ALA A 555 -16.17 -0.96 14.62
CA ALA A 555 -16.54 -0.32 15.88
C ALA A 555 -15.67 0.90 16.25
N ARG A 556 -14.46 1.02 15.67
CA ARG A 556 -13.60 2.20 15.81
C ARG A 556 -14.23 3.49 15.32
N TYR A 557 -15.21 3.42 14.42
CA TYR A 557 -15.80 4.58 13.75
C TYR A 557 -17.14 5.02 14.34
N ALA A 558 -17.61 4.40 15.42
CA ALA A 558 -18.89 4.75 16.05
C ALA A 558 -18.73 4.92 17.55
N PRO A 559 -19.34 5.95 18.18
CA PRO A 559 -19.13 6.28 19.59
C PRO A 559 -19.10 5.07 20.53
N ALA A 560 -18.25 5.16 21.57
CA ALA A 560 -18.24 4.16 22.64
C ALA A 560 -19.67 3.93 23.16
N PRO A 561 -20.07 2.67 23.42
CA PRO A 561 -21.43 2.39 23.86
C PRO A 561 -21.66 3.06 25.22
N ASP A 562 -22.69 3.91 25.31
CA ASP A 562 -23.21 4.40 26.58
C ASP A 562 -23.93 3.24 27.28
N LEU A 563 -23.16 2.41 27.99
CA LEU A 563 -23.71 1.36 28.83
C LEU A 563 -24.34 2.00 30.07
N HIS A 564 -25.57 2.48 29.91
CA HIS A 564 -26.37 2.83 31.08
C HIS A 564 -26.52 1.56 31.95
N PRO A 565 -26.20 1.63 33.25
CA PRO A 565 -26.41 0.50 34.13
C PRO A 565 -27.89 0.11 34.02
N ALA A 566 -28.15 -1.19 33.81
CA ALA A 566 -29.49 -1.71 33.65
C ALA A 566 -30.40 -1.08 34.73
N PRO A 567 -31.57 -0.50 34.36
CA PRO A 567 -32.48 0.02 35.36
C PRO A 567 -32.81 -1.13 36.28
N GLY A 568 -32.34 -1.04 37.53
CA GLY A 568 -32.44 -2.12 38.50
C GLY A 568 -33.87 -2.63 38.50
N THR A 569 -34.04 -3.91 38.14
CA THR A 569 -35.34 -4.57 38.15
C THR A 569 -35.76 -4.68 39.61
N GLY A 570 -36.50 -3.69 40.08
CA GLY A 570 -36.96 -3.70 41.45
C GLY A 570 -37.53 -2.38 41.92
N ARG A 571 -38.86 -2.37 42.06
CA ARG A 571 -39.44 -1.94 43.35
C ARG A 571 -38.47 -2.37 44.46
N HIS A 572 -38.07 -1.44 45.32
CA HIS A 572 -37.16 -1.62 46.47
C HIS A 572 -35.69 -1.20 46.30
N SER A 573 -35.41 -0.11 45.58
CA SER A 573 -34.19 0.68 45.85
C SER A 573 -34.53 1.85 46.79
N ARG A 574 -34.43 1.62 48.10
CA ARG A 574 -34.24 2.75 49.05
C ARG A 574 -32.82 3.26 48.86
N PRO A 575 -32.57 4.58 48.89
CA PRO A 575 -31.21 5.10 48.87
C PRO A 575 -30.47 4.59 50.11
N ALA A 576 -29.34 3.92 49.89
CA ALA A 576 -28.43 3.55 50.96
C ALA A 576 -27.93 4.82 51.64
N VAL A 577 -28.23 4.95 52.93
CA VAL A 577 -27.65 5.99 53.79
C VAL A 577 -26.13 5.78 53.80
N PRO A 578 -25.31 6.81 53.55
CA PRO A 578 -23.86 6.67 53.62
C PRO A 578 -23.46 6.33 55.06
N VAL A 579 -22.86 5.14 55.24
CA VAL A 579 -22.22 4.74 56.49
C VAL A 579 -20.97 5.62 56.66
N PRO A 580 -20.83 6.38 57.77
CA PRO A 580 -19.64 7.17 57.99
C PRO A 580 -18.43 6.25 58.22
N VAL A 581 -17.36 6.54 57.49
CA VAL A 581 -16.04 5.89 57.62
C VAL A 581 -15.54 6.07 59.06
N PRO A 582 -15.11 5.01 59.77
CA PRO A 582 -14.50 5.17 61.08
C PRO A 582 -13.14 5.86 60.94
N THR A 583 -12.99 7.00 61.62
CA THR A 583 -11.75 7.76 61.75
C THR A 583 -10.69 6.91 62.46
N VAL A 584 -9.55 6.72 61.78
CA VAL A 584 -8.35 6.14 62.37
C VAL A 584 -7.80 7.10 63.43
N PRO A 585 -7.50 6.66 64.67
CA PRO A 585 -6.87 7.52 65.66
C PRO A 585 -5.40 7.78 65.29
N THR A 586 -5.07 9.05 65.13
CA THR A 586 -3.73 9.57 64.88
C THR A 586 -2.83 9.29 66.08
N VAL A 587 -1.76 8.53 65.86
CA VAL A 587 -0.67 8.32 66.83
C VAL A 587 0.14 9.63 66.95
N PRO A 588 0.34 10.19 68.16
CA PRO A 588 1.17 11.38 68.31
C PRO A 588 2.66 11.02 68.21
N THR A 589 3.39 11.70 67.32
CA THR A 589 4.84 11.68 67.22
C THR A 589 5.50 12.32 68.45
N PRO A 590 6.59 11.76 68.99
CA PRO A 590 7.27 12.32 70.15
C PRO A 590 8.03 13.59 69.77
N ARG A 591 7.75 14.67 70.51
CA ARG A 591 8.46 15.95 70.46
C ARG A 591 9.91 15.79 70.91
N ASP A 592 10.78 16.51 70.21
CA ASP A 592 12.13 16.89 70.59
C ASP A 592 12.27 17.18 72.09
N ARG A 593 13.30 16.59 72.70
CA ARG A 593 13.95 17.15 73.88
C ARG A 593 15.42 17.41 73.56
N PRO A 594 15.99 18.54 74.03
CA PRO A 594 17.34 18.96 73.70
C PRO A 594 18.39 18.18 74.50
N ARG A 595 19.58 18.04 73.91
CA ARG A 595 20.82 17.54 74.55
C ARG A 595 21.16 18.35 75.81
N PRO A 596 21.81 17.73 76.79
CA PRO A 596 23.28 17.76 76.85
C PRO A 596 23.96 16.42 76.52
#